data_AF-A0A853FKI8-F1
#
_entry.id   AF-A0A853FKI8-F1
#
_cell.length_a   1.000
_cell.length_b   1.000
_cell.length_c   1.000
_cell.angle_alpha   90.00
_cell.angle_beta   90.00
_cell.angle_gamma   90.00
#
_symmetry.space_group_name_H-M   'P 1'
#
loop_
_entity.id
_entity.type
_entity.pdbx_description
1 polymer ?
#
loop_
_entity_poly.entity_id
_entity_poly.type
_entity_poly.pdbx_seq_one_letter_code
_entity_poly.pdbx_strand_id
1 'polypeptide(L)'
;MTSIEIAGLVESRHDSVKRTIERLANQGVIVQPPLVDEPGTDSMGRSRATQVYVFTGEHGKRDSIIVVAQLSPQFTARLVDRWQELERGVMPAVPQTFADALRLAAEQADQIERQQHALAEAAPKVQFVDRYATANGTQGFRQVCKLLNANEAQFRLFLLEQRIVYRLDGNLTPFQNHIDAGRFQVRTGIAHASDRAFAQMRFTPKGVTWIAGEWGKYCLAKEQAGSELSEGSS
;
A
#
# COMPACT_ATOMS: atom_id res chain seq x y z
N MET A 1 15.62 -24.82 9.38
CA MET A 1 15.72 -26.09 8.64
C MET A 1 17.16 -26.56 8.72
N THR A 2 17.42 -27.82 9.08
CA THR A 2 18.79 -28.37 9.21
C THR A 2 19.10 -29.36 8.09
N SER A 3 20.39 -29.61 7.86
CA SER A 3 20.83 -30.64 6.90
C SER A 3 20.32 -32.06 7.22
N ILE A 4 20.03 -32.38 8.48
CA ILE A 4 19.42 -33.66 8.88
C ILE A 4 17.94 -33.68 8.50
N GLU A 5 17.20 -32.60 8.75
CA GLU A 5 15.81 -32.47 8.34
C GLU A 5 15.67 -32.59 6.82
N ILE A 6 16.58 -31.96 6.06
CA ILE A 6 16.63 -32.09 4.60
C ILE A 6 16.90 -33.53 4.17
N ALA A 7 17.83 -34.22 4.85
CA ALA A 7 18.15 -35.63 4.58
C ALA A 7 16.93 -36.54 4.78
N GLY A 8 16.15 -36.30 5.84
CA GLY A 8 14.88 -36.98 6.08
C GLY A 8 13.84 -36.66 5.01
N LEU A 9 13.71 -35.39 4.60
CA LEU A 9 12.73 -34.95 3.61
C LEU A 9 12.99 -35.55 2.21
N VAL A 10 14.26 -35.65 1.80
CA VAL A 10 14.66 -36.14 0.47
C VAL A 10 15.10 -37.61 0.49
N GLU A 11 14.83 -38.32 1.59
CA GLU A 11 15.16 -39.73 1.82
C GLU A 11 16.59 -40.10 1.41
N SER A 12 17.53 -39.19 1.69
CA SER A 12 18.94 -39.29 1.29
C SER A 12 19.84 -39.35 2.50
N ARG A 13 21.02 -39.95 2.34
CA ARG A 13 22.04 -39.97 3.40
C ARG A 13 22.49 -38.54 3.74
N HIS A 14 22.61 -38.25 5.04
CA HIS A 14 23.06 -36.94 5.53
C HIS A 14 24.39 -36.49 4.91
N ASP A 15 25.35 -37.40 4.74
CA ASP A 15 26.63 -37.11 4.07
C ASP A 15 26.48 -36.65 2.60
N SER A 16 25.47 -37.15 1.89
CA SER A 16 25.19 -36.71 0.52
C SER A 16 24.59 -35.30 0.50
N VAL A 17 23.78 -34.97 1.51
CA VAL A 17 23.24 -33.61 1.70
C VAL A 17 24.38 -32.64 2.02
N LYS A 18 25.27 -32.97 2.96
CA LYS A 18 26.42 -32.12 3.32
C LYS A 18 27.32 -31.82 2.11
N ARG A 19 27.70 -32.85 1.34
CA ARG A 19 28.48 -32.68 0.11
C ARG A 19 27.77 -31.78 -0.92
N THR A 20 26.45 -31.86 -1.00
CA THR A 20 25.66 -31.01 -1.90
C THR A 20 25.67 -29.56 -1.44
N ILE A 21 25.52 -29.32 -0.13
CA ILE A 21 25.60 -27.98 0.46
C ILE A 21 26.97 -27.35 0.20
N GLU A 22 28.06 -28.08 0.47
CA GLU A 22 29.43 -27.61 0.23
C GLU A 22 29.67 -27.30 -1.25
N ARG A 23 29.22 -28.17 -2.16
CA ARG A 23 29.33 -27.95 -3.60
C ARG A 23 28.57 -26.70 -4.05
N LEU A 24 27.33 -26.51 -3.59
CA LEU A 24 26.51 -25.35 -3.96
C LEU A 24 27.06 -24.04 -3.38
N ALA A 25 27.62 -24.08 -2.17
CA ALA A 25 28.29 -22.94 -1.55
C ALA A 25 29.56 -22.57 -2.34
N ASN A 26 30.38 -23.56 -2.71
CA ASN A 26 31.59 -23.35 -3.52
C ASN A 26 31.29 -22.79 -4.93
N GLN A 27 30.12 -23.13 -5.49
CA GLN A 27 29.65 -22.59 -6.77
C GLN A 27 29.00 -21.20 -6.63
N GLY A 28 28.84 -20.68 -5.41
CA GLY A 28 28.17 -19.40 -5.14
C GLY A 28 26.66 -19.42 -5.37
N VAL A 29 26.03 -20.60 -5.47
CA VAL A 29 24.58 -20.74 -5.67
C VAL A 29 23.81 -20.44 -4.38
N ILE A 30 24.40 -20.83 -3.25
CA ILE A 30 23.89 -20.56 -1.89
C ILE A 30 24.99 -19.91 -1.06
N VAL A 31 24.60 -19.20 -0.01
CA VAL A 31 25.55 -18.74 1.01
C VAL A 31 25.90 -19.92 1.91
N GLN A 32 27.18 -20.08 2.27
CA GLN A 32 27.61 -21.17 3.15
C GLN A 32 26.88 -21.07 4.50
N PRO A 33 26.03 -22.05 4.86
CA PRO A 33 25.32 -22.01 6.12
C PRO A 33 26.27 -22.27 7.30
N PRO A 34 25.96 -21.75 8.49
CA PRO A 34 26.72 -22.08 9.70
C PRO A 34 26.67 -23.57 10.00
N LEU A 35 27.81 -24.13 10.38
CA LEU A 35 27.96 -25.51 10.84
C LEU A 35 27.91 -25.52 12.37
N VAL A 36 27.01 -26.31 12.94
CA VAL A 36 26.78 -26.40 14.39
C VAL A 36 26.82 -27.87 14.81
N ASP A 37 27.37 -28.14 16.00
CA ASP A 37 27.32 -29.46 16.62
C ASP A 37 25.96 -29.66 17.30
N GLU A 38 25.17 -30.62 16.83
CA GLU A 38 23.95 -31.05 17.49
C GLU A 38 24.14 -32.41 18.17
N PRO A 39 23.56 -32.64 19.37
CA PRO A 39 23.59 -33.94 20.01
C PRO A 39 22.78 -34.95 19.17
N GLY A 40 23.49 -35.90 18.57
CA GLY A 40 22.94 -37.02 17.84
C GLY A 40 23.07 -38.33 18.62
N THR A 41 22.30 -39.33 18.19
CA THR A 41 22.34 -40.68 18.75
C THR A 41 22.73 -41.64 17.65
N ASP A 42 23.80 -42.40 17.86
CA ASP A 42 24.19 -43.45 16.91
C ASP A 42 23.16 -44.61 16.94
N SER A 43 23.18 -45.46 15.92
CA SER A 43 22.47 -46.74 15.81
C SER A 43 22.58 -47.64 17.05
N MET A 44 23.60 -47.41 17.89
CA MET A 44 23.87 -48.12 19.14
C MET A 44 23.44 -47.36 20.41
N GLY A 45 22.63 -46.29 20.29
CA GLY A 45 22.07 -45.55 21.43
C GLY A 45 23.04 -44.61 22.15
N ARG A 46 24.24 -44.39 21.61
CA ARG A 46 25.28 -43.56 22.24
C ARG A 46 25.18 -42.12 21.76
N SER A 47 25.26 -41.17 22.69
CA SER A 47 25.31 -39.74 22.37
C SER A 47 26.63 -39.39 21.67
N ARG A 48 26.52 -38.79 20.49
CA ARG A 48 27.62 -38.28 19.66
C ARG A 48 27.26 -36.87 19.21
N ALA A 49 28.21 -35.95 19.22
CA ALA A 49 28.02 -34.66 18.55
C ALA A 49 28.06 -34.91 17.03
N THR A 50 27.01 -34.51 16.32
CA THR A 50 26.90 -34.58 14.87
C THR A 50 26.88 -33.18 14.30
N GLN A 51 27.81 -32.91 13.37
CA GLN A 51 27.90 -31.61 12.70
C GLN A 51 26.81 -31.44 11.64
N VAL A 52 25.97 -30.43 11.80
CA VAL A 52 24.85 -30.13 10.91
C VAL A 52 24.91 -28.69 10.39
N TYR A 53 24.54 -28.49 9.12
CA TYR A 53 24.29 -27.16 8.59
C TYR A 53 22.92 -26.66 9.00
N VAL A 54 22.85 -25.40 9.46
CA VAL A 54 21.60 -24.77 9.93
C VAL A 54 21.22 -23.61 9.02
N PHE A 55 20.05 -23.69 8.41
CA PHE A 55 19.48 -22.64 7.57
C PHE A 55 18.49 -21.79 8.38
N THR A 56 18.77 -20.49 8.50
CA THR A 56 17.96 -19.51 9.25
C THR A 56 17.61 -18.27 8.41
N GLY A 57 16.49 -17.63 8.73
CA GLY A 57 16.00 -16.44 8.02
C GLY A 57 15.50 -16.72 6.59
N GLU A 58 15.15 -15.64 5.88
CA GLU A 58 14.63 -15.73 4.50
C GLU A 58 15.69 -16.25 3.51
N HIS A 59 16.94 -15.84 3.64
CA HIS A 59 18.04 -16.35 2.83
C HIS A 59 18.30 -17.84 3.07
N GLY A 60 18.33 -18.27 4.34
CA GLY A 60 18.47 -19.69 4.68
C GLY A 60 17.30 -20.52 4.16
N LYS A 61 16.07 -19.99 4.21
CA LYS A 61 14.90 -20.65 3.64
C LYS A 61 15.06 -20.86 2.13
N ARG A 62 15.41 -19.82 1.36
CA ARG A 62 15.69 -19.94 -0.07
C ARG A 62 16.76 -21.00 -0.35
N ASP A 63 17.88 -20.93 0.37
CA ASP A 63 19.02 -21.80 0.13
C ASP A 63 18.72 -23.26 0.50
N SER A 64 17.94 -23.50 1.56
CA SER A 64 17.43 -24.84 1.90
C SER A 64 16.52 -25.42 0.81
N ILE A 65 15.67 -24.60 0.18
CA ILE A 65 14.80 -25.03 -0.92
C ILE A 65 15.64 -25.37 -2.15
N ILE A 66 16.69 -24.61 -2.45
CA ILE A 66 17.62 -24.90 -3.55
C ILE A 66 18.31 -26.25 -3.32
N VAL A 67 18.78 -26.52 -2.10
CA VAL A 67 19.41 -27.81 -1.75
C VAL A 67 18.42 -28.96 -1.93
N VAL A 68 17.18 -28.81 -1.45
CA VAL A 68 16.11 -29.80 -1.63
C VAL A 68 15.78 -30.02 -3.11
N ALA A 69 15.69 -28.94 -3.90
CA ALA A 69 15.40 -29.00 -5.32
C ALA A 69 16.52 -29.67 -6.13
N GLN A 70 17.76 -29.64 -5.67
CA GLN A 70 18.85 -30.37 -6.33
C GLN A 70 18.83 -31.87 -6.01
N LEU A 71 18.35 -32.24 -4.81
CA LEU A 71 18.36 -33.61 -4.31
C LEU A 71 17.09 -34.39 -4.66
N SER A 72 15.96 -33.71 -4.87
CA SER A 72 14.68 -34.31 -5.26
C SER A 72 14.25 -33.82 -6.64
N PRO A 73 14.55 -34.59 -7.72
CA PRO A 73 14.10 -34.27 -9.07
C PRO A 73 12.57 -34.15 -9.19
N GLN A 74 11.82 -34.89 -8.38
CA GLN A 74 10.35 -34.79 -8.32
C GLN A 74 9.90 -33.43 -7.79
N PHE A 75 10.57 -32.91 -6.77
CA PHE A 75 10.31 -31.56 -6.27
C PHE A 75 10.64 -30.51 -7.34
N THR A 76 11.77 -30.67 -8.05
CA THR A 76 12.15 -29.79 -9.16
C THR A 76 11.12 -29.80 -10.27
N ALA A 77 10.61 -30.98 -10.65
CA ALA A 77 9.60 -31.13 -11.69
C ALA A 77 8.33 -30.34 -11.34
N ARG A 78 7.84 -30.45 -10.09
CA ARG A 78 6.68 -29.69 -9.61
C ARG A 78 6.92 -28.18 -9.64
N LEU A 79 8.13 -27.74 -9.31
CA LEU A 79 8.51 -26.32 -9.39
C LEU A 79 8.46 -25.82 -10.84
N VAL A 80 9.00 -26.61 -11.78
CA VAL A 80 8.97 -26.31 -13.22
C VAL A 80 7.53 -26.29 -13.74
N ASP A 81 6.72 -27.29 -13.40
CA ASP A 81 5.31 -27.37 -13.82
C ASP A 81 4.53 -26.15 -13.34
N ARG A 82 4.70 -25.77 -12.07
CA ARG A 82 4.05 -24.59 -11.50
C ARG A 82 4.53 -23.31 -12.16
N TRP A 83 5.81 -23.21 -12.49
CA TRP A 83 6.36 -22.05 -13.17
C TRP A 83 5.80 -21.92 -14.60
N GLN A 84 5.72 -23.02 -15.36
CA GLN A 84 5.08 -23.04 -16.67
C GLN A 84 3.59 -22.69 -16.61
N GLU A 85 2.87 -23.15 -15.58
CA GLU A 85 1.46 -22.79 -15.36
C GLU A 85 1.31 -21.28 -15.17
N LEU A 86 2.17 -20.67 -14.35
CA LEU A 86 2.18 -19.22 -14.15
C LEU A 86 2.54 -18.46 -15.43
N GLU A 87 3.50 -18.93 -16.22
CA GLU A 87 3.82 -18.32 -17.52
C GLU A 87 2.64 -18.38 -18.50
N ARG A 88 1.90 -19.49 -18.52
CA ARG A 88 0.68 -19.61 -19.34
C ARG A 88 -0.45 -18.68 -18.85
N GLY A 89 -0.56 -18.47 -17.54
CA GLY A 89 -1.56 -17.59 -16.93
C GLY A 89 -1.24 -16.08 -17.02
N VAL A 90 0.03 -15.72 -17.26
CA VAL A 90 0.50 -14.32 -17.32
C VAL A 90 0.60 -13.80 -18.76
N MET A 91 0.16 -14.56 -19.77
CA MET A 91 -0.04 -14.00 -21.10
C MET A 91 -1.26 -13.05 -21.06
N PRO A 92 -1.10 -11.72 -21.25
CA PRO A 92 -2.25 -10.87 -21.49
C PRO A 92 -3.01 -11.47 -22.67
N ALA A 93 -4.33 -11.58 -22.56
CA ALA A 93 -5.18 -12.06 -23.63
C ALA A 93 -5.15 -11.06 -24.80
N VAL A 94 -4.07 -11.11 -25.59
CA VAL A 94 -3.96 -10.35 -26.82
C VAL A 94 -4.88 -11.04 -27.82
N PRO A 95 -5.84 -10.31 -28.42
CA PRO A 95 -6.73 -10.88 -29.40
C PRO A 95 -5.91 -11.48 -30.55
N GLN A 96 -6.05 -12.80 -30.76
CA GLN A 96 -5.32 -13.57 -31.77
C GLN A 96 -5.84 -13.28 -33.19
N THR A 97 -7.03 -12.71 -33.31
CA THR A 97 -7.67 -12.36 -34.58
C THR A 97 -7.86 -10.85 -34.70
N PHE A 98 -7.79 -10.36 -35.93
CA PHE A 98 -8.04 -8.94 -36.24
C PHE A 98 -9.46 -8.50 -35.84
N ALA A 99 -10.44 -9.40 -35.96
CA ALA A 99 -11.82 -9.14 -35.58
C ALA A 99 -11.98 -8.94 -34.06
N ASP A 100 -11.33 -9.78 -33.24
CA ASP A 100 -11.35 -9.63 -31.78
C ASP A 100 -10.63 -8.35 -31.33
N ALA A 101 -9.55 -7.98 -32.02
CA ALA A 101 -8.82 -6.74 -31.74
C ALA A 101 -9.67 -5.49 -32.00
N LEU A 102 -10.41 -5.47 -33.11
CA LEU A 102 -11.32 -4.37 -33.43
C LEU A 102 -12.48 -4.28 -32.44
N ARG A 103 -13.03 -5.42 -31.98
CA ARG A 103 -14.09 -5.42 -30.98
C ARG A 103 -13.62 -4.88 -29.64
N LEU A 104 -12.44 -5.33 -29.17
CA LEU A 104 -11.85 -4.81 -27.93
C LEU A 104 -11.54 -3.30 -28.02
N ALA A 105 -11.05 -2.85 -29.18
CA ALA A 105 -10.80 -1.43 -29.42
C ALA A 105 -12.09 -0.60 -29.39
N ALA A 106 -13.20 -1.13 -29.92
CA ALA A 106 -14.51 -0.47 -29.86
C ALA A 106 -15.03 -0.37 -28.42
N GLU A 107 -14.95 -1.45 -27.63
CA GLU A 107 -15.34 -1.43 -26.21
C GLU A 107 -14.49 -0.43 -25.40
N GLN A 108 -13.19 -0.36 -25.69
CA GLN A 108 -12.31 0.63 -25.07
C GLN A 108 -12.67 2.07 -25.48
N ALA A 109 -12.99 2.31 -26.74
CA ALA A 109 -13.42 3.62 -27.22
C ALA A 109 -14.71 4.09 -26.53
N ASP A 110 -15.71 3.22 -26.44
CA ASP A 110 -16.96 3.50 -25.71
C ASP A 110 -16.69 3.82 -24.24
N GLN A 111 -15.77 3.10 -23.60
CA GLN A 111 -15.42 3.34 -22.21
C GLN A 111 -14.70 4.68 -22.02
N ILE A 112 -13.78 5.02 -22.93
CA ILE A 112 -13.10 6.32 -22.93
C ILE A 112 -14.12 7.44 -23.12
N GLU A 113 -15.05 7.30 -24.06
CA GLU A 113 -16.07 8.31 -24.32
C GLU A 113 -16.99 8.52 -23.10
N ARG A 114 -17.45 7.44 -22.46
CA ARG A 114 -18.23 7.53 -21.20
C ARG A 114 -17.45 8.22 -20.09
N GLN A 115 -16.17 7.89 -19.93
CA GLN A 115 -15.30 8.53 -18.93
C GLN A 115 -15.07 10.01 -19.24
N GLN A 116 -14.86 10.37 -20.51
CA GLN A 116 -14.71 11.75 -20.94
C GLN A 116 -16.01 12.54 -20.73
N HIS A 117 -17.17 11.94 -20.97
CA HIS A 117 -18.46 12.58 -20.72
C HIS A 117 -18.66 12.85 -19.21
N ALA A 118 -18.35 11.87 -18.35
CA ALA A 118 -18.39 12.05 -16.90
C ALA A 118 -17.41 13.15 -16.42
N LEU A 119 -16.22 13.23 -17.02
CA LEU A 119 -15.25 14.30 -16.73
C LEU A 119 -15.72 15.68 -17.23
N ALA A 120 -16.37 15.74 -18.39
CA ALA A 120 -16.93 16.97 -18.95
C ALA A 120 -18.07 17.53 -18.09
N GLU A 121 -18.92 16.66 -17.51
CA GLU A 121 -19.95 17.06 -16.54
C GLU A 121 -19.35 17.51 -15.19
N ALA A 122 -18.20 16.96 -14.80
CA ALA A 122 -17.48 17.37 -13.58
C ALA A 122 -16.65 18.66 -13.77
N ALA A 123 -16.23 18.98 -14.99
CA ALA A 123 -15.39 20.14 -15.32
C ALA A 123 -15.95 21.51 -14.85
N PRO A 124 -17.26 21.84 -15.01
CA PRO A 124 -17.77 23.14 -14.58
C PRO A 124 -17.79 23.33 -13.05
N LYS A 125 -17.86 22.24 -12.27
CA LYS A 125 -17.82 22.32 -10.79
C LYS A 125 -16.42 22.63 -10.26
N VAL A 126 -15.37 22.14 -10.92
CA VAL A 126 -13.97 22.37 -10.50
C VAL A 126 -13.48 23.76 -10.91
N GLN A 127 -13.86 24.25 -12.10
CA GLN A 127 -13.42 25.56 -12.58
C GLN A 127 -13.96 26.75 -11.77
N PHE A 128 -15.17 26.66 -11.21
CA PHE A 128 -15.71 27.73 -10.36
C PHE A 128 -14.92 27.87 -9.05
N VAL A 129 -14.55 26.75 -8.43
CA VAL A 129 -13.75 26.72 -7.20
C VAL A 129 -12.35 27.27 -7.48
N ASP A 130 -11.71 26.86 -8.57
CA ASP A 130 -10.36 27.36 -8.91
C ASP A 130 -10.34 28.86 -9.24
N ARG A 131 -11.32 29.38 -10.00
CA ARG A 131 -11.39 30.82 -10.31
C ARG A 131 -11.67 31.67 -9.06
N TYR A 132 -12.59 31.23 -8.20
CA TYR A 132 -12.94 31.98 -6.98
C TYR A 132 -11.84 31.89 -5.91
N ALA A 133 -11.15 30.75 -5.82
CA ALA A 133 -10.03 30.56 -4.90
C ALA A 133 -8.80 31.39 -5.32
N THR A 134 -8.52 31.49 -6.62
CA THR A 134 -7.36 32.25 -7.13
C THR A 134 -7.53 33.77 -6.98
N ALA A 135 -8.76 34.30 -7.12
CA ALA A 135 -9.01 35.74 -7.06
C ALA A 135 -8.87 36.36 -5.66
N ASN A 136 -9.07 35.59 -4.57
CA ASN A 136 -9.12 36.10 -3.19
C ASN A 136 -7.91 35.71 -2.32
N GLY A 137 -6.89 35.05 -2.88
CA GLY A 137 -5.71 34.62 -2.12
C GLY A 137 -6.05 33.62 -1.01
N THR A 138 -5.59 33.87 0.22
CA THR A 138 -5.84 32.96 1.36
C THR A 138 -7.17 33.24 2.06
N GLN A 139 -8.04 32.23 2.16
CA GLN A 139 -9.38 32.35 2.74
C GLN A 139 -9.45 31.89 4.19
N GLY A 140 -10.32 32.52 5.00
CA GLY A 140 -10.59 32.09 6.37
C GLY A 140 -11.62 30.95 6.43
N PHE A 141 -11.68 30.23 7.56
CA PHE A 141 -12.60 29.10 7.78
C PHE A 141 -14.04 29.38 7.35
N ARG A 142 -14.60 30.51 7.81
CA ARG A 142 -16.00 30.86 7.54
C ARG A 142 -16.28 31.17 6.06
N GLN A 143 -15.27 31.69 5.34
CA GLN A 143 -15.38 31.97 3.91
C GLN A 143 -15.42 30.66 3.12
N VAL A 144 -14.59 29.69 3.48
CA VAL A 144 -14.58 28.36 2.85
C VAL A 144 -15.88 27.61 3.11
N CYS A 145 -16.44 27.67 4.33
CA CYS A 145 -17.75 27.07 4.62
C CYS A 145 -18.86 27.65 3.73
N LYS A 146 -18.89 28.97 3.53
CA LYS A 146 -19.86 29.62 2.63
C LYS A 146 -19.67 29.21 1.18
N LEU A 147 -18.42 29.11 0.72
CA LEU A 147 -18.09 28.71 -0.64
C LEU A 147 -18.56 27.28 -0.94
N LEU A 148 -18.39 26.36 0.02
CA LEU A 148 -18.77 24.96 -0.11
C LEU A 148 -20.23 24.68 0.27
N ASN A 149 -21.00 25.72 0.64
CA ASN A 149 -22.34 25.60 1.23
C ASN A 149 -22.39 24.57 2.39
N ALA A 150 -21.32 24.53 3.20
CA ALA A 150 -21.12 23.55 4.26
C ALA A 150 -21.54 24.11 5.62
N ASN A 151 -22.17 23.28 6.45
CA ASN A 151 -22.47 23.62 7.85
C ASN A 151 -21.16 23.74 8.65
N GLU A 152 -20.93 24.88 9.32
CA GLU A 152 -19.69 25.16 10.05
C GLU A 152 -19.35 24.10 11.12
N ALA A 153 -20.35 23.55 11.80
CA ALA A 153 -20.14 22.54 12.84
C ALA A 153 -19.71 21.20 12.23
N GLN A 154 -20.38 20.76 11.16
CA GLN A 154 -20.04 19.51 10.47
C GLN A 154 -18.69 19.61 9.77
N PHE A 155 -18.40 20.74 9.12
CA PHE A 155 -17.11 20.98 8.49
C PHE A 155 -15.97 20.98 9.50
N ARG A 156 -16.18 21.55 10.70
CA ARG A 156 -15.20 21.49 11.79
C ARG A 156 -14.95 20.05 12.27
N LEU A 157 -16.00 19.24 12.41
CA LEU A 157 -15.86 17.84 12.80
C LEU A 157 -15.08 17.05 11.76
N PHE A 158 -15.41 17.21 10.48
CA PHE A 158 -14.68 16.58 9.38
C PHE A 158 -13.18 16.90 9.40
N LEU A 159 -12.80 18.17 9.57
CA LEU A 159 -11.39 18.54 9.63
C LEU A 159 -10.64 17.88 10.80
N LEU A 160 -11.32 17.64 11.93
CA LEU A 160 -10.75 16.98 13.10
C LEU A 160 -10.68 15.45 12.91
N GLU A 161 -11.77 14.84 12.43
CA GLU A 161 -11.87 13.38 12.18
C GLU A 161 -10.86 12.91 11.14
N GLN A 162 -10.71 13.66 10.05
CA GLN A 162 -9.75 13.35 8.98
C GLN A 162 -8.30 13.74 9.32
N ARG A 163 -8.04 14.17 10.56
CA ARG A 163 -6.72 14.62 11.03
C ARG A 163 -6.07 15.66 10.10
N ILE A 164 -6.89 16.60 9.61
CA ILE A 164 -6.43 17.72 8.77
C ILE A 164 -6.03 18.90 9.65
N VAL A 165 -6.78 19.11 10.73
CA VAL A 165 -6.49 20.09 11.77
C VAL A 165 -6.60 19.46 13.16
N TYR A 166 -5.96 20.07 14.14
CA TYR A 166 -6.08 19.74 15.55
C TYR A 166 -6.36 21.00 16.38
N ARG A 167 -6.72 20.83 17.65
CA ARG A 167 -6.95 21.96 18.56
C ARG A 167 -5.67 22.28 19.33
N LEU A 168 -5.25 23.54 19.27
CA LEU A 168 -4.14 24.10 20.05
C LEU A 168 -4.58 25.43 20.63
N ASP A 169 -4.54 25.57 21.96
CA ASP A 169 -4.96 26.79 22.68
C ASP A 169 -6.33 27.32 22.27
N GLY A 170 -7.29 26.41 22.06
CA GLY A 170 -8.66 26.73 21.62
C GLY A 170 -8.80 27.10 20.14
N ASN A 171 -7.70 27.18 19.38
CA ASN A 171 -7.68 27.47 17.95
C ASN A 171 -7.52 26.19 17.11
N LEU A 172 -8.06 26.22 15.89
CA LEU A 172 -7.86 25.17 14.90
C LEU A 172 -6.52 25.39 14.20
N THR A 173 -5.64 24.40 14.29
CA THR A 173 -4.28 24.44 13.74
C THR A 173 -4.11 23.30 12.74
N PRO A 174 -3.68 23.55 11.49
CA PRO A 174 -3.44 22.50 10.51
C PRO A 174 -2.22 21.65 10.90
N PHE A 175 -2.25 20.37 10.56
CA PHE A 175 -1.05 19.53 10.72
C PHE A 175 0.05 19.94 9.73
N GLN A 176 1.30 19.72 10.14
CA GLN A 176 2.50 20.15 9.40
C GLN A 176 2.52 19.61 7.96
N ASN A 177 2.15 18.35 7.76
CA ASN A 177 2.03 17.72 6.44
C ASN A 177 1.12 18.50 5.46
N HIS A 178 0.07 19.16 5.94
CA HIS A 178 -0.82 19.98 5.10
C HIS A 178 -0.30 21.40 4.88
N ILE A 179 0.54 21.91 5.79
CA ILE A 179 1.28 23.16 5.60
C ILE A 179 2.36 22.94 4.53
N ASP A 180 3.16 21.88 4.65
CA ASP A 180 4.23 21.53 3.70
C ASP A 180 3.68 21.24 2.30
N ALA A 181 2.48 20.62 2.22
CA ALA A 181 1.78 20.43 0.96
C ALA A 181 1.24 21.73 0.32
N GLY A 182 1.40 22.87 1.00
CA GLY A 182 0.93 24.19 0.56
C GLY A 182 -0.58 24.38 0.61
N ARG A 183 -1.31 23.54 1.38
CA ARG A 183 -2.79 23.60 1.47
C ARG A 183 -3.25 24.64 2.48
N PHE A 184 -2.49 24.83 3.55
CA PHE A 184 -2.78 25.80 4.59
C PHE A 184 -1.60 26.74 4.83
N GLN A 185 -1.90 27.94 5.31
CA GLN A 185 -0.92 28.86 5.87
C GLN A 185 -1.42 29.35 7.23
N VAL A 186 -0.52 29.45 8.20
CA VAL A 186 -0.83 30.02 9.52
C VAL A 186 -0.39 31.47 9.52
N ARG A 187 -1.35 32.39 9.61
CA ARG A 187 -1.05 33.82 9.76
C ARG A 187 -0.98 34.15 11.23
N THR A 188 0.21 34.51 11.69
CA THR A 188 0.44 35.05 13.03
C THR A 188 0.44 36.59 12.98
N GLY A 189 -0.11 37.22 14.00
CA GLY A 189 -0.16 38.67 14.11
C GLY A 189 -0.46 39.11 15.53
N ILE A 190 -0.33 40.40 15.80
CA ILE A 190 -0.68 41.00 17.09
C ILE A 190 -1.98 41.77 16.86
N ALA A 191 -3.02 41.47 17.64
CA ALA A 191 -4.27 42.20 17.53
C ALA A 191 -4.06 43.64 18.04
N HIS A 192 -4.21 44.64 17.16
CA HIS A 192 -4.05 46.07 17.49
C HIS A 192 -4.94 46.54 18.67
N ALA A 193 -5.98 45.78 19.02
CA ALA A 193 -6.90 46.09 20.11
C ALA A 193 -6.54 45.44 21.46
N SER A 194 -5.67 44.43 21.52
CA SER A 194 -5.44 43.68 22.77
C SER A 194 -3.99 43.25 23.02
N ASP A 195 -3.06 43.59 22.12
CA ASP A 195 -1.64 43.24 22.20
C ASP A 195 -1.37 41.72 22.37
N ARG A 196 -2.38 40.89 22.11
CA ARG A 196 -2.28 39.43 22.14
C ARG A 196 -1.89 38.91 20.76
N ALA A 197 -0.87 38.07 20.72
CA ALA A 197 -0.52 37.30 19.54
C ALA A 197 -1.66 36.34 19.19
N PHE A 198 -2.11 36.36 17.95
CA PHE A 198 -3.07 35.41 17.41
C PHE A 198 -2.43 34.59 16.30
N ALA A 199 -2.77 33.30 16.24
CA ALA A 199 -2.44 32.41 15.13
C ALA A 199 -3.74 31.95 14.49
N GLN A 200 -3.96 32.30 13.21
CA GLN A 200 -5.15 31.91 12.47
C GLN A 200 -4.78 31.09 11.25
N MET A 201 -5.40 29.91 11.14
CA MET A 201 -5.30 29.10 9.92
C MET A 201 -6.01 29.79 8.75
N ARG A 202 -5.39 29.77 7.58
CA ARG A 202 -5.98 30.19 6.32
C ARG A 202 -5.78 29.11 5.27
N PHE A 203 -6.77 28.98 4.40
CA PHE A 203 -6.78 28.06 3.28
C PHE A 203 -6.15 28.76 2.08
N THR A 204 -5.14 28.14 1.46
CA THR A 204 -4.61 28.63 0.18
C THR A 204 -5.58 28.28 -0.94
N PRO A 205 -5.45 28.87 -2.15
CA PRO A 205 -6.28 28.47 -3.28
C PRO A 205 -6.24 26.95 -3.54
N LYS A 206 -5.03 26.38 -3.51
CA LYS A 206 -4.79 24.93 -3.59
C LYS A 206 -5.48 24.15 -2.46
N GLY A 207 -5.47 24.70 -1.25
CA GLY A 207 -6.15 24.12 -0.10
C GLY A 207 -7.67 24.11 -0.22
N VAL A 208 -8.26 25.17 -0.79
CA VAL A 208 -9.70 25.26 -1.03
C VAL A 208 -10.14 24.23 -2.07
N THR A 209 -9.43 24.11 -3.20
CA THR A 209 -9.75 23.11 -4.23
C THR A 209 -9.61 21.69 -3.69
N TRP A 210 -8.56 21.42 -2.91
CA TRP A 210 -8.36 20.11 -2.30
C TRP A 210 -9.44 19.77 -1.27
N ILE A 211 -9.76 20.71 -0.36
CA ILE A 211 -10.74 20.44 0.70
C ILE A 211 -12.17 20.33 0.17
N ALA A 212 -12.49 21.00 -0.95
CA ALA A 212 -13.77 20.84 -1.63
C ALA A 212 -14.02 19.39 -2.08
N GLY A 213 -12.99 18.74 -2.65
CA GLY A 213 -13.07 17.34 -3.08
C GLY A 213 -13.18 16.37 -1.90
N GLU A 214 -12.37 16.57 -0.86
CA GLU A 214 -12.41 15.71 0.33
C GLU A 214 -13.72 15.88 1.13
N TRP A 215 -14.25 17.11 1.19
CA TRP A 215 -15.55 17.38 1.80
C TRP A 215 -16.70 16.70 1.04
N GLY A 216 -16.68 16.73 -0.29
CA GLY A 216 -17.68 16.03 -1.11
C GLY A 216 -17.70 14.52 -0.86
N LYS A 217 -16.51 13.89 -0.79
CA LYS A 217 -16.39 12.46 -0.45
C LYS A 217 -16.94 12.15 0.95
N TYR A 218 -16.66 13.02 1.92
CA TYR A 218 -17.13 12.86 3.30
C TYR A 218 -18.66 12.95 3.40
N CYS A 219 -19.29 13.90 2.68
CA CYS A 219 -20.75 14.01 2.62
C CYS A 219 -21.39 12.74 2.04
N LEU A 220 -20.87 12.23 0.90
CA LEU A 220 -21.36 11.01 0.28
C LEU A 220 -21.23 9.78 1.20
N ALA A 221 -20.09 9.64 1.89
CA ALA A 221 -19.88 8.56 2.84
C ALA A 221 -20.85 8.62 4.03
N LYS A 222 -21.21 9.83 4.50
CA LYS A 222 -22.20 10.01 5.57
C LYS A 222 -23.62 9.72 5.13
N GLU A 223 -23.98 10.07 3.90
CA GLU A 223 -25.29 9.74 3.33
C GLU A 223 -25.45 8.21 3.16
N GLN A 224 -24.41 7.52 2.69
CA GLN A 224 -24.40 6.05 2.58
C GLN A 224 -24.52 5.38 3.95
N ALA A 225 -23.74 5.82 4.94
CA ALA A 225 -23.81 5.28 6.30
C ALA A 225 -25.15 5.57 7.00
N GLY A 226 -25.82 6.69 6.67
CA GLY A 226 -27.15 7.03 7.17
C GLY A 226 -28.27 6.18 6.56
N SER A 227 -28.12 5.75 5.30
CA SER A 227 -29.09 4.90 4.60
C SER A 227 -29.13 3.48 5.17
N GLU A 228 -27.96 2.89 5.47
CA GLU A 228 -27.83 1.53 6.02
C GLU A 228 -28.43 1.39 7.44
N LEU A 229 -28.45 2.47 8.22
CA LEU A 229 -29.07 2.49 9.56
C LEU A 229 -30.60 2.58 9.50
N SER A 230 -31.20 2.94 8.36
CA SER A 230 -32.65 3.04 8.19
C SER A 230 -33.31 1.75 7.70
N GLU A 231 -32.57 0.89 6.98
CA GLU A 231 -33.07 -0.40 6.50
C GLU A 231 -32.95 -1.53 7.55
N GLY A 232 -32.17 -1.33 8.62
CA GLY A 232 -31.95 -2.31 9.69
C GLY A 232 -32.93 -2.24 10.88
N SER A 233 -34.01 -1.45 10.80
CA SER A 233 -35.00 -1.29 11.90
C SER A 233 -36.45 -1.56 11.48
N SER A 234 -36.67 -2.38 10.44
CA SER A 234 -37.99 -2.94 10.12
C SER A 234 -38.04 -4.45 10.37
#